data_AF-C4FK26-F1
#
_entry.id   AF-C4FK26-F1
#
_cell.length_a   1.000
_cell.length_b   1.000
_cell.length_c   1.000
_cell.angle_alpha   90.00
_cell.angle_beta   90.00
_cell.angle_gamma   90.00
#
_symmetry.space_group_name_H-M   'P 1'
#
loop_
_entity.id
_entity.type
_entity.pdbx_description
1 polymer ?
#
loop_
_entity_poly.entity_id
_entity_poly.type
_entity_poly.pdbx_seq_one_letter_code
_entity_poly.pdbx_strand_id
1 'polypeptide(L)' 'MGNPYVRKILYMAALSAIRFNKYCRELYERLVSKGKAKKLALVAIAHKLLRQAYGVLKNRRPFDENFCT' A
#
# COMPACT_ATOMS: atom_id res chain seq x y z
N MET A 1 17.42 8.08 3.64
CA MET A 1 17.26 6.80 2.92
C MET A 1 16.72 5.75 3.90
N GLY A 2 15.65 5.03 3.55
CA GLY A 2 15.07 3.98 4.42
C GLY A 2 15.73 2.61 4.26
N ASN A 3 15.47 1.68 5.19
CA ASN A 3 16.07 0.34 5.20
C ASN A 3 15.73 -0.45 3.91
N PRO A 4 16.74 -0.90 3.13
CA PRO A 4 16.53 -1.65 1.88
C PRO A 4 15.75 -2.96 2.04
N TYR A 5 15.96 -3.67 3.15
CA TYR A 5 15.27 -4.92 3.45
C TYR A 5 13.77 -4.69 3.64
N VAL A 6 13.41 -3.68 4.44
CA VAL A 6 12.01 -3.29 4.68
C VAL A 6 11.33 -2.87 3.38
N ARG A 7 12.03 -2.12 2.52
CA ARG A 7 11.51 -1.74 1.20
C ARG A 7 11.20 -2.95 0.33
N LYS A 8 12.05 -3.98 0.33
CA LYS A 8 11.83 -5.21 -0.43
C LYS A 8 10.58 -5.94 0.06
N ILE A 9 10.41 -6.07 1.37
CA ILE A 9 9.22 -6.69 1.97
C ILE A 9 7.96 -5.92 1.59
N LEU A 10 7.97 -4.59 1.78
CA LEU A 10 6.81 -3.74 1.46
C LEU A 10 6.46 -3.77 -0.03
N TYR A 11 7.45 -3.89 -0.91
CA TYR A 11 7.22 -4.05 -2.34
C TYR A 11 6.52 -5.38 -2.66
N MET A 12 6.96 -6.48 -2.04
CA MET A 12 6.28 -7.78 -2.19
C MET A 12 4.87 -7.77 -1.60
N ALA A 13 4.68 -7.11 -0.46
CA ALA A 13 3.37 -6.92 0.14
C ALA A 13 2.43 -6.12 -0.77
N ALA A 14 2.92 -5.06 -1.42
CA ALA A 14 2.15 -4.26 -2.37
C ALA A 14 1.70 -5.09 -3.60
N LEU A 15 2.55 -5.99 -4.10
CA LEU A 15 2.18 -6.89 -5.20
C LEU A 15 1.04 -7.83 -4.81
N SER A 16 1.10 -8.43 -3.62
CA SER A 16 0.01 -9.26 -3.10
C SER A 16 -1.26 -8.43 -2.86
N ALA A 17 -1.12 -7.23 -2.29
CA ALA A 17 -2.26 -6.36 -2.00
C ALA A 17 -3.02 -5.94 -3.27
N ILE A 18 -2.35 -5.66 -4.39
CA ILE A 18 -3.04 -5.35 -5.65
C ILE A 18 -3.87 -6.54 -6.17
N ARG A 19 -3.47 -7.78 -5.86
CA ARG A 19 -4.21 -8.98 -6.30
C ARG A 19 -5.46 -9.25 -5.47
N PHE A 20 -5.37 -9.07 -4.16
CA PHE A 20 -6.42 -9.50 -3.23
C PHE A 20 -7.24 -8.35 -2.62
N ASN A 21 -6.69 -7.14 -2.57
CA ASN A 21 -7.37 -5.97 -2.01
C ASN A 21 -7.88 -5.06 -3.13
N LYS A 22 -9.21 -5.00 -3.28
CA LYS A 22 -9.89 -4.22 -4.33
C LYS A 22 -9.50 -2.73 -4.30
N TYR A 23 -9.42 -2.11 -3.12
CA TYR A 23 -9.03 -0.70 -3.00
C TYR A 23 -7.58 -0.45 -3.42
N CYS A 24 -6.66 -1.37 -3.11
CA CYS A 24 -5.28 -1.29 -3.56
C CYS A 24 -5.20 -1.42 -5.08
N ARG A 25 -5.98 -2.34 -5.67
CA ARG A 25 -6.08 -2.51 -7.12
C ARG A 25 -6.60 -1.26 -7.82
N GLU A 26 -7.70 -0.69 -7.34
CA GLU A 26 -8.29 0.52 -7.90
C GLU A 26 -7.32 1.70 -7.82
N LEU A 27 -6.61 1.86 -6.70
CA LEU A 27 -5.59 2.90 -6.55
C LEU A 27 -4.44 2.69 -7.54
N TYR A 28 -3.98 1.45 -7.72
CA TYR A 28 -2.93 1.10 -8.69
C TYR A 28 -3.37 1.47 -10.11
N GLU A 29 -4.53 0.96 -10.54
CA GLU A 29 -5.07 1.18 -11.87
C GLU A 29 -5.29 2.68 -12.14
N ARG A 30 -5.81 3.44 -11.16
CA ARG A 30 -5.97 4.90 -11.25
C ARG A 30 -4.64 5.64 -11.40
N LEU A 31 -3.57 5.20 -10.73
CA LEU A 31 -2.26 5.82 -10.86
C LEU A 31 -1.63 5.51 -12.23
N VAL A 32 -1.75 4.27 -12.69
CA VAL A 32 -1.24 3.83 -13.99
C VAL A 32 -2.01 4.51 -15.12
N SER A 33 -3.34 4.64 -15.02
CA SER A 33 -4.15 5.33 -16.03
C SER A 33 -3.82 6.83 -16.14
N LYS A 34 -3.33 7.44 -15.05
CA LYS A 34 -2.77 8.81 -15.04
C LYS A 34 -1.35 8.90 -15.63
N GLY A 35 -0.85 7.85 -16.29
CA GLY A 35 0.46 7.80 -16.91
C GLY A 35 1.64 7.66 -15.93
N LYS A 36 1.39 7.32 -14.66
CA LYS A 36 2.47 7.12 -13.70
C LYS A 36 3.19 5.79 -13.97
N ALA A 37 4.50 5.77 -13.76
CA ALA A 37 5.29 4.55 -13.86
C ALA A 37 4.78 3.49 -12.87
N LYS A 38 4.70 2.23 -13.31
CA LYS A 38 4.22 1.09 -12.49
C LYS A 38 4.95 0.98 -11.16
N LYS A 39 6.27 1.20 -11.15
CA LYS A 39 7.09 1.21 -9.93
C LYS A 39 6.66 2.29 -8.94
N LEU A 40 6.30 3.48 -9.42
CA LEU A 40 5.81 4.56 -8.57
C LEU A 40 4.42 4.23 -8.00
N ALA A 41 3.54 3.62 -8.79
CA ALA A 41 2.25 3.16 -8.31
C ALA A 41 2.39 2.07 -7.22
N LEU A 42 3.33 1.13 -7.38
CA LEU A 42 3.62 0.12 -6.36
C LEU A 42 4.16 0.73 -5.06
N VAL A 43 5.04 1.72 -5.16
CA VAL A 43 5.56 2.44 -3.99
C VAL A 43 4.44 3.21 -3.26
N ALA A 44 3.50 3.79 -4.00
CA ALA A 44 2.34 4.45 -3.39
C ALA A 44 1.47 3.47 -2.58
N ILE A 45 1.29 2.25 -3.08
CA ILE A 45 0.53 1.21 -2.36
C ILE A 45 1.30 0.70 -1.15
N ALA A 46 2.60 0.46 -1.28
CA ALA A 46 3.46 0.12 -0.14
C ALA A 46 3.37 1.18 0.97
N HIS A 47 3.32 2.46 0.60
CA HIS A 47 3.15 3.56 1.56
C HIS A 47 1.75 3.55 2.20
N LYS A 48 0.68 3.27 1.43
CA LYS A 48 -0.68 3.12 1.98
C LYS A 48 -0.75 2.01 3.02
N LEU A 49 -0.21 0.83 2.71
CA LEU A 49 -0.15 -0.31 3.62
C LEU A 49 0.62 0.02 4.92
N LEU A 50 1.77 0.70 4.78
CA LEU A 50 2.56 1.12 5.94
C LEU A 50 1.76 2.08 6.84
N ARG A 51 0.98 2.99 6.25
CA ARG A 51 0.16 3.94 7.00
C ARG A 51 -0.98 3.25 7.74
N GLN A 52 -1.61 2.26 7.12
CA GLN A 52 -2.63 1.42 7.75
C GLN A 52 -2.06 0.63 8.93
N ALA A 53 -0.94 -0.05 8.74
CA ALA A 53 -0.26 -0.79 9.80
C ALA A 53 0.12 0.13 10.97
N TYR A 54 0.66 1.31 10.68
CA TYR A 54 0.96 2.31 11.71
C TYR A 54 -0.29 2.80 12.45
N GLY A 55 -1.41 3.02 11.76
CA GLY A 55 -2.68 3.44 12.38
C GLY A 55 -3.22 2.39 13.36
N VAL A 56 -3.22 1.13 12.98
CA VAL A 56 -3.60 -0.01 13.83
C VAL A 56 -2.72 -0.07 15.07
N LEU A 57 -1.39 -0.02 14.89
CA LEU A 57 -0.43 -0.08 15.99
C LEU A 57 -0.55 1.11 16.95
N LYS A 58 -0.72 2.33 16.40
CA LYS A 58 -0.82 3.56 17.20
C LYS A 58 -2.09 3.58 18.04
N ASN A 59 -3.23 3.23 17.43
CA ASN A 59 -4.53 3.36 18.08
C ASN A 59 -4.92 2.12 18.90
N ARG A 60 -4.14 1.03 18.83
CA ARG A 60 -4.43 -0.29 19.44
C ARG A 60 -5.85 -0.78 19.13
N ARG A 61 -6.39 -0.39 17.97
CA ARG A 61 -7.67 -0.84 17.47
C ARG A 61 -7.43 -1.81 16.32
N PRO A 62 -8.24 -2.87 16.20
CA PRO A 62 -8.17 -3.75 15.05
C PRO A 62 -8.33 -2.95 13.76
N PHE A 63 -7.81 -3.52 12.67
CA PHE A 63 -7.95 -2.93 11.34
C PHE A 63 -9.44 -2.76 11.00
N ASP A 64 -9.82 -1.55 10.61
CA ASP A 64 -11.17 -1.20 10.19
C ASP A 64 -11.14 -0.80 8.71
N GLU A 65 -11.88 -1.54 7.89
CA GLU A 65 -11.98 -1.33 6.44
C GLU A 65 -12.53 0.06 6.09
N ASN A 66 -13.33 0.67 6.97
CA ASN A 66 -13.96 1.97 6.71
C ASN A 66 -12.98 3.15 6.82
N PHE A 67 -11.88 3.01 7.56
CA PHE A 67 -10.84 4.05 7.68
C PHE A 67 -9.75 3.93 6.60
N CYS A 68 -9.91 3.01 5.65
CA CYS A 68 -8.87 2.63 4.70
C CYS A 68 -9.00 3.26 3.30
N THR A 69 -9.85 4.28 3.13
CA THR A 69 -10.05 4.98 1.86
C THR A 69 -8.85 5.83 1.47
#